data_AF-A0A503SJN9-F1
#
_entry.id   AF-A0A503SJN9-F1
#
_cell.length_a   1.000
_cell.length_b   1.000
_cell.length_c   1.000
_cell.angle_alpha   90.00
_cell.angle_beta   90.00
_cell.angle_gamma   90.00
#
_symmetry.space_group_name_H-M   'P 1'
#
loop_
_entity.id
_entity.type
_entity.pdbx_description
1 polymer ?
#
loop_
_entity_poly.entity_id
_entity_poly.type
_entity_poly.pdbx_seq_one_letter_code
_entity_poly.pdbx_strand_id
1 'polypeptide(L)' 'NEKTAFNLQASYDDWKDIGVAANVAYTVVPGLTVTAEVDWQRVGQGAIDNDSVWVLATKKDNVGGLLRFQRDF' A
#
# COMPACT_ATOMS: atom_id res chain seq x y z
N ASN A 1 5.85 -17.40 13.61
CA ASN A 1 6.73 -16.33 14.12
C ASN A 1 5.81 -15.32 14.80
N GLU A 2 5.84 -15.23 16.12
CA GLU A 2 4.88 -14.41 16.89
C GLU A 2 5.11 -12.90 16.75
N LYS A 3 6.31 -12.50 16.29
CA LYS A 3 6.69 -11.09 16.11
C LYS A 3 6.33 -10.53 14.74
N THR A 4 5.80 -11.37 13.85
CA THR A 4 5.57 -11.01 12.45
C THR A 4 4.11 -11.21 12.07
N ALA A 5 3.48 -10.18 11.54
CA ALA A 5 2.19 -10.28 10.85
C ALA A 5 2.38 -9.95 9.37
N PHE A 6 1.72 -10.70 8.50
CA PHE A 6 1.70 -10.46 7.06
C PHE A 6 0.25 -10.22 6.63
N ASN A 7 0.04 -9.19 5.80
CA ASN A 7 -1.23 -8.97 5.13
C ASN A 7 -1.02 -8.83 3.63
N LEU A 8 -2.01 -9.33 2.89
CA LEU A 8 -2.16 -9.14 1.45
C LEU A 8 -3.58 -8.67 1.19
N GLN A 9 -3.72 -7.63 0.39
CA GLN A 9 -5.00 -7.02 0.04
C GLN A 9 -5.03 -6.78 -1.47
N ALA A 10 -6.21 -6.96 -2.06
CA ALA A 10 -6.46 -6.63 -3.46
C ALA A 10 -7.85 -6.01 -3.60
N SER A 11 -7.99 -5.04 -4.49
CA SER A 11 -9.22 -4.32 -4.76
C SER A 11 -9.38 -4.03 -6.25
N TYR A 12 -10.63 -3.92 -6.68
CA TYR A 12 -11.02 -3.58 -8.05
C TYR A 12 -12.35 -2.83 -8.05
N ASP A 13 -12.55 -1.92 -9.00
CA ASP A 13 -13.80 -1.19 -9.17
C ASP A 13 -14.29 -1.10 -10.63
N ASP A 14 -15.47 -0.53 -10.82
CA ASP A 14 -16.12 -0.39 -12.13
C ASP A 14 -15.35 0.50 -13.12
N TRP A 15 -14.47 1.37 -12.60
CA TRP A 15 -13.64 2.28 -13.40
C TRP A 15 -12.36 1.60 -13.90
N LYS A 16 -12.18 0.32 -13.55
CA LYS A 16 -11.04 -0.54 -13.90
C LYS A 16 -9.77 -0.18 -13.15
N ASP A 17 -9.90 0.46 -11.99
CA ASP A 17 -8.79 0.61 -11.07
C ASP A 17 -8.51 -0.72 -10.38
N ILE A 18 -7.22 -1.09 -10.27
CA ILE A 18 -6.79 -2.26 -9.51
C ILE A 18 -5.79 -1.79 -8.45
N GLY A 19 -5.99 -2.20 -7.21
CA GLY A 19 -5.01 -2.06 -6.13
C GLY A 19 -4.55 -3.42 -5.63
N VAL A 20 -3.25 -3.59 -5.41
CA VAL A 20 -2.67 -4.73 -4.73
C VAL A 20 -1.67 -4.23 -3.70
N ALA A 21 -1.86 -4.58 -2.44
CA ALA A 21 -1.03 -4.15 -1.32
C ALA A 21 -0.54 -5.36 -0.53
N ALA A 22 0.74 -5.39 -0.20
CA ALA A 22 1.32 -6.38 0.68
C ALA A 22 2.12 -5.70 1.78
N ASN A 23 1.90 -6.10 3.03
CA ASN A 23 2.67 -5.57 4.15
C ASN A 23 3.15 -6.66 5.12
N VAL A 24 4.28 -6.35 5.75
CA VAL A 24 4.86 -7.13 6.85
C VAL A 24 5.03 -6.18 8.02
N ALA A 25 4.35 -6.48 9.12
CA ALA A 25 4.55 -5.82 10.40
C ALA A 25 5.48 -6.68 11.26
N TYR A 26 6.56 -6.09 11.78
CA TYR A 26 7.52 -6.75 12.65
C TYR A 26 7.69 -6.01 13.96
N THR A 27 7.39 -6.69 15.07
CA THR A 27 7.62 -6.19 16.43
C THR A 27 9.07 -6.43 16.82
N VAL A 28 9.89 -5.37 16.72
CA VAL A 28 11.34 -5.43 16.97
C VAL A 28 11.60 -5.67 18.46
N VAL A 29 10.95 -4.87 19.31
CA VAL A 29 10.93 -4.98 20.78
C VAL A 29 9.51 -4.75 21.28
N PRO A 30 9.13 -5.19 22.49
CA PRO A 30 7.80 -4.94 23.04
C PRO A 30 7.41 -3.45 22.97
N GLY A 31 6.25 -3.19 22.36
CA GLY A 31 5.71 -1.85 22.12
C GLY A 31 6.38 -1.08 20.97
N LEU A 32 7.25 -1.67 20.14
CA LEU A 32 7.78 -1.05 18.92
C LEU A 32 7.57 -1.97 17.73
N THR A 33 6.74 -1.52 16.79
CA THR A 33 6.43 -2.24 15.55
C THR A 33 6.85 -1.41 14.34
N VAL A 34 7.59 -2.04 13.43
CA VAL A 34 7.95 -1.49 12.12
C VAL A 34 7.15 -2.23 11.07
N THR A 35 6.43 -1.50 10.23
CA THR A 35 5.66 -2.07 9.11
C THR A 35 6.23 -1.60 7.79
N ALA A 36 6.56 -2.54 6.92
CA ALA A 36 6.90 -2.28 5.53
C ALA A 36 5.74 -2.67 4.63
N GLU A 37 5.35 -1.78 3.74
CA GLU A 37 4.24 -1.97 2.80
C GLU A 37 4.69 -1.62 1.38
N VAL A 38 4.28 -2.44 0.43
CA VAL A 38 4.43 -2.20 -1.00
C VAL A 38 3.06 -2.29 -1.65
N ASP A 39 2.79 -1.32 -2.51
CA ASP A 39 1.54 -1.19 -3.24
C ASP A 39 1.83 -1.16 -4.72
N TRP A 40 1.01 -1.88 -5.47
CA TRP A 40 0.90 -1.74 -6.90
C TRP A 40 -0.52 -1.26 -7.23
N GLN A 41 -0.59 -0.25 -8.08
CA GLN A 41 -1.86 0.27 -8.57
C GLN A 41 -1.85 0.31 -10.09
N ARG A 42 -2.93 -0.19 -10.69
CA ARG A 42 -3.30 0.13 -12.05
C ARG A 42 -4.40 1.18 -12.04
N VAL A 43 -4.15 2.29 -12.72
CA VAL A 43 -5.10 3.37 -12.88
C VAL A 43 -6.07 3.06 -14.02
N GLY A 44 -7.36 3.14 -13.72
CA GLY A 44 -8.49 2.87 -14.58
C GLY A 44 -8.77 4.00 -15.58
N GLN A 45 -9.99 4.04 -16.11
CA GLN A 45 -10.38 4.96 -17.17
C GLN A 45 -10.56 6.39 -16.64
N GLY A 46 -9.93 7.36 -17.30
CA GLY A 46 -10.15 8.79 -17.05
C GLY A 46 -9.47 9.35 -15.80
N ALA A 47 -8.98 8.54 -14.88
CA ALA A 47 -8.34 9.04 -13.65
C ALA A 47 -7.03 9.81 -13.93
N ILE A 48 -6.17 9.31 -14.84
CA ILE A 48 -4.94 10.03 -15.26
C ILE A 48 -5.29 11.34 -15.97
N ASP A 49 -6.24 11.30 -16.89
CA ASP A 49 -6.61 12.46 -17.70
C ASP A 49 -7.31 13.56 -16.88
N ASN A 50 -7.94 13.20 -15.76
CA ASN A 50 -8.65 14.09 -14.86
C ASN A 50 -7.83 14.49 -13.61
N ASP A 51 -6.50 14.27 -13.60
CA ASP A 51 -5.62 14.49 -12.44
C ASP A 51 -6.15 13.88 -11.11
N SER A 52 -6.96 12.83 -11.22
CA SER A 52 -7.65 12.19 -10.09
C SER A 52 -6.88 10.94 -9.65
N VAL A 53 -5.58 11.10 -9.43
CA VAL A 53 -4.62 10.02 -9.19
C VAL A 53 -3.96 10.14 -7.82
N TRP A 54 -3.67 8.99 -7.19
CA TRP A 54 -2.92 8.93 -5.93
C TRP A 54 -1.43 9.21 -6.18
N VAL A 55 -0.81 10.06 -5.34
CA VAL A 55 0.64 10.34 -5.34
C VAL A 55 1.20 10.76 -6.71
N LEU A 56 0.49 11.64 -7.43
CA LEU A 56 0.93 12.17 -8.74
C LEU A 56 1.23 11.07 -9.78
N ALA A 57 0.50 9.95 -9.72
CA ALA A 57 0.66 8.86 -10.67
C ALA A 57 0.36 9.29 -12.11
N THR A 58 1.42 9.46 -12.92
CA THR A 58 1.32 9.87 -14.34
C THR A 58 1.28 8.69 -15.31
N LYS A 59 1.35 7.45 -14.80
CA LYS A 59 1.38 6.22 -15.59
C LYS A 59 0.18 5.35 -15.26
N LYS A 60 -0.17 4.44 -16.18
CA LYS A 60 -1.24 3.45 -15.98
C LYS A 60 -0.90 2.44 -14.89
N ASP A 61 0.37 2.08 -14.73
CA ASP A 61 0.82 1.15 -13.70
C ASP A 61 1.83 1.87 -12.81
N ASN A 62 1.61 1.83 -11.50
CA ASN A 62 2.39 2.56 -10.50
C ASN A 62 2.75 1.63 -9.34
N VAL A 63 3.92 1.88 -8.74
CA VAL A 63 4.38 1.19 -7.53
C VAL A 63 4.68 2.24 -6.48
N GLY A 64 4.16 2.01 -5.28
CA GLY A 64 4.37 2.84 -4.11
C GLY A 64 4.70 1.98 -2.90
N GLY A 65 5.01 2.63 -1.80
CA GLY A 65 5.21 1.94 -0.54
C GLY A 65 5.49 2.91 0.59
N LEU A 66 5.44 2.39 1.81
CA LEU A 66 5.70 3.15 3.01
C LEU A 66 6.42 2.32 4.06
N LEU A 67 7.11 3.03 4.96
CA LEU A 67 7.63 2.49 6.21
C LEU A 67 6.93 3.20 7.36
N ARG A 68 6.25 2.42 8.20
CA ARG A 68 5.54 2.92 9.38
C ARG A 68 6.24 2.47 10.66
N PHE A 69 6.45 3.42 11.56
CA PHE A 69 6.99 3.19 12.90
C PHE A 69 5.87 3.46 13.91
N GLN A 70 5.53 2.47 14.74
CA GLN A 70 4.51 2.60 15.78
C GLN A 70 5.14 2.23 17.13
N ARG A 71 5.02 3.14 18.10
CA ARG A 71 5.56 2.99 19.46
C ARG A 71 4.45 3.25 20.49
N ASP A 72 4.34 2.36 21.47
CA ASP A 72 3.50 2.54 22.66
C ASP A 72 4.34 3.16 23.79
N PHE A 73 3.75 4.07 24.58
CA PHE A 73 4.40 4.84 25.65
C PHE A 73 3.78 4.56 27.02
#